data_AF-A0A8B7QJ18-F1
#
_entry.id   AF-A0A8B7QJ18-F1
#
_cell.length_a   1.000
_cell.length_b   1.000
_cell.length_c   1.000
_cell.angle_alpha   90.00
_cell.angle_beta   90.00
_cell.angle_gamma   90.00
#
_symmetry.space_group_name_H-M   'P 1'
#
loop_
_entity.id
_entity.type
_entity.pdbx_description
1 polymer ?
#
loop_
_entity_poly.entity_id
_entity_poly.type
_entity_poly.pdbx_seq_one_letter_code
_entity_poly.pdbx_strand_id
1 'polypeptide(L)'
;MRRLGSVQRKMPCVFVTEVKEEPSTKREHQPFKVLATETVSHKALDADIHSAIPTEKVDGTCCYVTTYKGRPYLWARLDRKPNKLAEKRFKNFLHSKQNSKGWVPVEKNNKQYCWHSSVVNYEFELALVLKHHSDDPGLLEISAVPLSDLLEQTLELIGTNINGNPYGLGSKKHPLHLLIPHGAFQIRNLPTLKHSDLLSWFEGCREGKIEGIVWHCNDGCLVKVHRHHLGLCWPIPDTYMNSKPVIINMNLYKYDYAFDTKCLFNHFSKIDNQKFGRLKDIILDV
;
A
#
# COMPACT_ATOMS: atom_id res chain seq x y z
N MET A 1 16.80 -4.29 -2.01
CA MET A 1 15.66 -4.97 -1.34
C MET A 1 15.44 -6.33 -2.00
N ARG A 2 15.31 -7.41 -1.21
CA ARG A 2 14.92 -8.72 -1.73
C ARG A 2 13.48 -8.62 -2.25
N ARG A 3 13.23 -8.98 -3.51
CA ARG A 3 11.89 -8.95 -4.11
C ARG A 3 11.03 -10.01 -3.43
N LEU A 4 9.93 -9.58 -2.82
CA LEU A 4 8.91 -10.47 -2.26
C LEU A 4 7.76 -10.61 -3.27
N GLY A 5 6.97 -11.70 -3.16
CA GLY A 5 5.94 -12.03 -4.16
C GLY A 5 4.96 -10.88 -4.45
N SER A 6 4.61 -10.71 -5.73
CA SER A 6 3.74 -9.64 -6.23
C SER A 6 2.25 -9.98 -6.08
N VAL A 7 1.41 -8.97 -5.81
CA VAL A 7 -0.04 -9.16 -5.67
C VAL A 7 -0.72 -9.38 -7.02
N GLN A 8 -1.03 -10.65 -7.34
CA GLN A 8 -1.70 -11.02 -8.59
C GLN A 8 -3.23 -11.10 -8.47
N ARG A 9 -3.76 -11.36 -7.26
CA ARG A 9 -5.19 -11.58 -7.00
C ARG A 9 -5.58 -11.15 -5.59
N LYS A 10 -6.86 -11.25 -5.24
CA LYS A 10 -7.30 -10.98 -3.85
C LYS A 10 -6.62 -11.98 -2.90
N MET A 11 -5.90 -11.47 -1.91
CA MET A 11 -5.23 -12.28 -0.91
C MET A 11 -6.27 -12.90 0.05
N PRO A 12 -6.25 -14.24 0.27
CA PRO A 12 -7.08 -14.91 1.26
C PRO A 12 -6.69 -14.52 2.69
N CYS A 13 -7.58 -14.78 3.65
CA CYS A 13 -7.23 -14.70 5.06
C CYS A 13 -6.30 -15.86 5.44
N VAL A 14 -5.36 -15.63 6.36
CA VAL A 14 -4.48 -16.68 6.90
C VAL A 14 -5.26 -17.70 7.72
N PHE A 15 -6.34 -17.26 8.39
CA PHE A 15 -7.31 -18.10 9.09
C PHE A 15 -8.51 -18.43 8.22
N VAL A 16 -9.20 -19.53 8.52
CA VAL A 16 -10.55 -19.79 8.02
C VAL A 16 -11.46 -18.65 8.49
N THR A 17 -12.30 -18.13 7.59
CA THR A 17 -13.22 -17.04 7.91
C THR A 17 -14.65 -17.52 7.98
N GLU A 18 -15.41 -16.97 8.91
CA GLU A 18 -16.85 -17.18 9.07
C GLU A 18 -17.63 -15.88 8.89
N VAL A 19 -18.91 -16.01 8.52
CA VAL A 19 -19.84 -14.88 8.43
C VAL A 19 -20.68 -14.86 9.70
N LYS A 20 -20.72 -13.71 10.39
CA LYS A 20 -21.62 -13.47 11.52
C LYS A 20 -22.68 -12.46 11.12
N GLU A 21 -23.94 -12.75 11.41
CA GLU A 21 -25.10 -11.86 11.18
C GLU A 21 -25.14 -10.71 12.20
N GLU A 22 -24.08 -9.91 12.21
CA GLU A 22 -23.91 -8.72 13.03
C GLU A 22 -23.51 -7.52 12.16
N PRO A 23 -23.99 -6.29 12.47
CA PRO A 23 -23.66 -5.11 11.68
C PRO A 23 -22.15 -4.83 11.60
N SER A 24 -21.63 -4.69 10.37
CA SER A 24 -20.21 -4.42 10.13
C SER A 24 -19.74 -3.09 10.70
N THR A 25 -18.63 -3.11 11.44
CA THR A 25 -17.92 -1.89 11.85
C THR A 25 -17.12 -1.28 10.70
N LYS A 26 -16.87 -2.03 9.62
CA LYS A 26 -16.11 -1.58 8.44
C LYS A 26 -16.96 -0.85 7.42
N ARG A 27 -18.23 -1.25 7.25
CA ARG A 27 -19.11 -0.73 6.21
C ARG A 27 -20.48 -0.41 6.79
N GLU A 28 -20.84 0.86 6.68
CA GLU A 28 -22.18 1.33 7.01
C GLU A 28 -23.23 0.53 6.24
N HIS A 29 -24.29 0.13 6.93
CA HIS A 29 -25.42 -0.67 6.40
C HIS A 29 -25.10 -2.10 5.95
N GLN A 30 -23.91 -2.66 6.21
CA GLN A 30 -23.68 -4.09 6.00
C GLN A 30 -24.16 -4.86 7.24
N PRO A 31 -25.17 -5.75 7.14
CA PRO A 31 -25.78 -6.41 8.30
C PRO A 31 -24.99 -7.59 8.85
N PHE A 32 -23.85 -7.92 8.23
CA PHE A 32 -22.99 -9.04 8.62
C PHE A 32 -21.51 -8.61 8.73
N LYS A 33 -20.72 -9.37 9.48
CA LYS A 33 -19.25 -9.29 9.55
C LYS A 33 -18.63 -10.56 9.00
N VAL A 34 -17.41 -10.44 8.48
CA VAL A 34 -16.56 -11.59 8.13
C VAL A 34 -15.40 -11.60 9.10
N LEU A 35 -15.34 -12.62 9.97
CA LEU A 35 -14.34 -12.76 11.01
C LEU A 35 -13.45 -13.97 10.75
N ALA A 36 -12.22 -13.91 11.23
CA ALA A 36 -11.31 -15.05 11.31
C ALA A 36 -11.73 -15.95 12.48
N THR A 37 -11.65 -17.25 12.24
CA THR A 37 -11.72 -18.28 13.29
C THR A 37 -10.31 -18.51 13.86
N GLU A 38 -10.21 -19.41 14.83
CA GLU A 38 -8.93 -19.84 15.39
C GLU A 38 -8.15 -20.81 14.49
N THR A 39 -8.81 -21.33 13.44
CA THR A 39 -8.23 -22.35 12.55
C THR A 39 -7.43 -21.71 11.43
N VAL A 40 -6.15 -22.05 11.31
CA VAL A 40 -5.32 -21.66 10.16
C VAL A 40 -5.89 -22.28 8.89
N SER A 41 -6.02 -21.50 7.82
CA SER A 41 -6.59 -21.97 6.56
C SER A 41 -5.68 -23.01 5.89
N HIS A 42 -6.29 -24.01 5.23
CA HIS A 42 -5.52 -25.02 4.48
C HIS A 42 -4.61 -24.37 3.45
N LYS A 43 -5.10 -23.33 2.76
CA LYS A 43 -4.30 -22.57 1.80
C LYS A 43 -3.05 -21.92 2.41
N ALA A 44 -3.07 -21.51 3.68
CA ALA A 44 -1.88 -21.01 4.36
C ALA A 44 -0.93 -22.15 4.72
N LEU A 45 -1.46 -23.28 5.21
CA LEU A 45 -0.66 -24.46 5.55
C LEU A 45 0.01 -25.07 4.31
N ASP A 46 -0.73 -25.24 3.22
CA ASP A 46 -0.24 -25.75 1.93
C ASP A 46 0.90 -24.89 1.36
N ALA A 47 0.89 -23.59 1.67
CA ALA A 47 1.90 -22.63 1.25
C ALA A 47 3.08 -22.48 2.25
N ASP A 48 3.18 -23.37 3.25
CA ASP A 48 4.20 -23.35 4.30
C ASP A 48 4.31 -21.98 4.99
N ILE A 49 3.18 -21.51 5.53
CA ILE A 49 3.08 -20.21 6.22
C ILE A 49 4.10 -20.01 7.35
N HIS A 50 4.58 -21.09 7.98
CA HIS A 50 5.53 -21.03 9.08
C HIS A 50 6.94 -20.61 8.65
N SER A 51 7.29 -20.82 7.37
CA SER A 51 8.54 -20.36 6.77
C SER A 51 8.38 -19.04 6.00
N ALA A 52 7.17 -18.45 5.99
CA ALA A 52 6.88 -17.25 5.21
C ALA A 52 7.44 -15.98 5.87
N ILE A 53 7.67 -14.94 5.05
CA ILE A 53 8.14 -13.64 5.51
C ILE A 53 6.93 -12.73 5.82
N PRO A 54 6.71 -12.33 7.08
CA PRO A 54 5.63 -11.42 7.44
C PRO A 54 6.01 -9.96 7.19
N THR A 55 5.08 -9.21 6.61
CA THR A 55 5.24 -7.78 6.31
C THR A 55 3.99 -7.01 6.69
N GLU A 56 4.14 -5.72 6.96
CA GLU A 56 3.00 -4.82 7.16
C GLU A 56 2.08 -4.84 5.93
N LYS A 57 0.79 -5.06 6.18
CA LYS A 57 -0.24 -4.75 5.20
C LYS A 57 -0.45 -3.24 5.22
N VAL A 58 -0.13 -2.58 4.11
CA VAL A 58 -0.35 -1.15 3.95
C VAL A 58 -1.74 -0.88 3.39
N ASP A 59 -2.44 0.10 3.95
CA ASP A 59 -3.78 0.51 3.51
C ASP A 59 -3.67 1.56 2.41
N GLY A 60 -3.57 1.06 1.17
CA GLY A 60 -3.47 1.87 -0.03
C GLY A 60 -4.36 1.34 -1.16
N THR A 61 -4.14 1.90 -2.34
CA THR A 61 -4.65 1.33 -3.58
C THR A 61 -3.52 0.68 -4.36
N CYS A 62 -3.74 -0.58 -4.73
CA CYS A 62 -2.72 -1.41 -5.33
C CYS A 62 -2.37 -0.93 -6.74
N CYS A 63 -1.07 -0.84 -7.01
CA CYS A 63 -0.44 -0.42 -8.26
C CYS A 63 0.57 -1.45 -8.72
N TYR A 64 0.98 -1.36 -9.98
CA TYR A 64 1.99 -2.22 -10.60
C TYR A 64 2.86 -1.39 -11.54
N VAL A 65 4.17 -1.64 -11.57
CA VAL A 65 5.05 -1.02 -12.57
C VAL A 65 5.50 -2.07 -13.57
N THR A 66 5.22 -1.81 -14.85
CA THR A 66 5.64 -2.67 -15.96
C THR A 66 5.80 -1.85 -17.24
N THR A 67 6.39 -2.44 -18.26
CA THR A 67 6.66 -1.78 -19.53
C THR A 67 5.35 -1.47 -20.29
N TYR A 68 5.21 -0.22 -20.74
CA TYR A 68 4.17 0.21 -21.67
C TYR A 68 4.82 1.05 -22.77
N LYS A 69 4.59 0.69 -24.04
CA LYS A 69 5.19 1.37 -25.21
C LYS A 69 6.73 1.49 -25.11
N GLY A 70 7.39 0.44 -24.61
CA GLY A 70 8.84 0.37 -24.48
C GLY A 70 9.44 1.14 -23.29
N ARG A 71 8.61 1.71 -22.39
CA ARG A 71 9.09 2.46 -21.21
C ARG A 71 8.45 1.95 -19.92
N PRO A 72 9.12 2.06 -18.76
CA PRO A 72 8.50 1.77 -17.47
C PRO A 72 7.27 2.65 -17.22
N TYR A 73 6.17 2.06 -16.76
CA TYR A 73 4.91 2.78 -16.57
C TYR A 73 4.18 2.29 -15.32
N LEU A 74 3.46 3.19 -14.66
CA LEU A 74 2.61 2.84 -13.52
C LEU A 74 1.24 2.39 -14.02
N TRP A 75 0.74 1.31 -13.44
CA TRP A 75 -0.56 0.73 -13.71
C TRP A 75 -1.36 0.69 -12.41
N ALA A 76 -2.60 1.15 -12.46
CA ALA A 76 -3.52 1.10 -11.33
C ALA A 76 -4.38 -0.16 -11.41
N ARG A 77 -4.62 -0.80 -10.26
CA ARG A 77 -5.53 -1.94 -10.19
C ARG A 77 -6.98 -1.50 -10.37
N LEU A 78 -7.75 -2.27 -11.11
CA LEU A 78 -9.19 -2.15 -11.22
C LEU A 78 -9.88 -2.76 -10.00
N ASP A 79 -9.77 -2.09 -8.85
CA ASP A 79 -10.54 -2.46 -7.66
C ASP A 79 -11.89 -1.73 -7.66
N ARG A 80 -12.88 -2.31 -8.35
CA ARG A 80 -14.25 -1.78 -8.33
C ARG A 80 -14.95 -2.23 -7.06
N LYS A 81 -15.19 -1.30 -6.12
CA LYS A 81 -16.12 -1.53 -5.00
C LYS A 81 -17.50 -1.90 -5.58
N PRO A 82 -18.14 -2.99 -5.13
CA PRO A 82 -19.44 -3.40 -5.65
C PRO A 82 -20.48 -2.33 -5.32
N ASN A 83 -20.94 -1.62 -6.34
CA ASN A 83 -22.14 -0.78 -6.30
C ASN A 83 -22.86 -0.93 -7.65
N LYS A 84 -24.19 -0.70 -7.68
CA LYS A 84 -25.04 -0.97 -8.87
C LYS A 84 -24.52 -0.27 -10.15
N LEU A 85 -23.99 0.95 -10.02
CA LEU A 85 -23.43 1.71 -11.13
C LEU A 85 -22.09 1.12 -11.62
N ALA A 86 -21.24 0.70 -10.68
CA ALA A 86 -19.95 0.08 -10.95
C ALA A 86 -20.10 -1.31 -11.57
N GLU A 87 -21.11 -2.08 -11.17
CA GLU A 87 -21.46 -3.38 -11.77
C GLU A 87 -21.93 -3.22 -13.23
N LYS A 88 -22.82 -2.26 -13.52
CA LYS A 88 -23.26 -1.97 -14.90
C LYS A 88 -22.08 -1.57 -15.79
N ARG A 89 -21.21 -0.67 -15.29
CA ARG A 89 -19.97 -0.28 -15.98
C ARG A 89 -18.97 -1.44 -16.10
N PHE A 90 -19.01 -2.42 -15.20
CA PHE A 90 -18.09 -3.58 -15.20
C PHE A 90 -18.52 -4.60 -16.24
N LYS A 91 -19.82 -4.89 -16.33
CA LYS A 91 -20.40 -5.70 -17.40
C LYS A 91 -20.09 -5.11 -18.77
N ASN A 92 -20.22 -3.79 -18.94
CA ASN A 92 -19.88 -3.11 -20.20
C ASN A 92 -18.38 -3.21 -20.56
N PHE A 93 -17.50 -3.14 -19.56
CA PHE A 93 -16.04 -3.27 -19.77
C PHE A 93 -15.62 -4.70 -20.12
N LEU A 94 -16.23 -5.72 -19.49
CA LEU A 94 -15.98 -7.12 -19.84
C LEU A 94 -16.37 -7.44 -21.29
N HIS A 95 -17.41 -6.78 -21.80
CA HIS A 95 -17.86 -6.94 -23.18
C HIS A 95 -16.92 -6.33 -24.24
N SER A 96 -16.05 -5.38 -23.89
CA SER A 96 -15.22 -4.64 -24.87
C SER A 96 -13.82 -5.23 -25.12
N LYS A 97 -13.54 -6.47 -24.68
CA LYS A 97 -12.30 -7.27 -24.83
C LYS A 97 -11.03 -6.55 -25.34
N GLN A 98 -10.01 -6.48 -24.47
CA GLN A 98 -8.66 -7.02 -24.75
C GLN A 98 -7.89 -7.19 -23.43
N ASN A 99 -7.08 -8.24 -23.33
CA ASN A 99 -6.30 -8.69 -22.17
C ASN A 99 -5.61 -7.58 -21.34
N SER A 100 -6.31 -6.97 -20.38
CA SER A 100 -5.66 -6.44 -19.19
C SER A 100 -6.28 -7.10 -17.96
N LYS A 101 -5.46 -7.90 -17.28
CA LYS A 101 -5.81 -8.70 -16.10
C LYS A 101 -6.13 -7.81 -14.88
N GLY A 102 -7.13 -6.93 -15.00
CA GLY A 102 -7.53 -6.03 -13.91
C GLY A 102 -6.60 -4.84 -13.69
N TRP A 103 -5.84 -4.40 -14.69
CA TRP A 103 -4.91 -3.26 -14.60
C TRP A 103 -5.16 -2.23 -15.71
N VAL A 104 -4.96 -0.94 -15.41
CA VAL A 104 -5.07 0.17 -16.37
C VAL A 104 -3.84 1.06 -16.26
N PRO A 105 -3.22 1.48 -17.38
CA PRO A 105 -2.07 2.37 -17.32
C PRO A 105 -2.47 3.74 -16.77
N VAL A 106 -1.64 4.30 -15.90
CA VAL A 106 -1.85 5.61 -15.27
C VAL A 106 -1.33 6.70 -16.19
N GLU A 107 -2.20 7.24 -17.04
CA GLU A 107 -1.84 8.34 -17.93
C GLU A 107 -1.89 9.70 -17.18
N LYS A 108 -0.98 10.63 -17.53
CA LYS A 108 -0.80 11.94 -16.86
C LYS A 108 -2.10 12.74 -16.67
N ASN A 109 -3.01 12.66 -17.64
CA ASN A 109 -4.25 13.45 -17.68
C ASN A 109 -5.51 12.64 -17.30
N ASN A 110 -5.35 11.42 -16.79
CA ASN A 110 -6.49 10.61 -16.41
C ASN A 110 -7.06 11.06 -15.06
N LYS A 111 -8.20 11.76 -15.09
CA LYS A 111 -8.91 12.26 -13.89
C LYS A 111 -9.25 11.16 -12.88
N GLN A 112 -9.44 9.92 -13.33
CA GLN A 112 -9.73 8.79 -12.43
C GLN A 112 -8.51 8.41 -11.59
N TYR A 113 -7.30 8.58 -12.13
CA TYR A 113 -6.04 8.16 -11.53
C TYR A 113 -5.10 9.35 -11.25
N CYS A 114 -5.66 10.55 -11.06
CA CYS A 114 -4.88 11.77 -10.83
C CYS A 114 -3.94 11.68 -9.61
N TRP A 115 -4.31 10.92 -8.58
CA TRP A 115 -3.46 10.68 -7.40
C TRP A 115 -2.35 9.64 -7.67
N HIS A 116 -2.54 8.77 -8.66
CA HIS A 116 -1.48 7.87 -9.09
C HIS A 116 -0.50 8.61 -10.00
N SER A 117 -0.99 9.53 -10.84
CA SER A 117 -0.12 10.32 -11.70
C SER A 117 0.69 11.37 -10.93
N SER A 118 0.27 11.79 -9.72
CA SER A 118 1.02 12.75 -8.90
C SER A 118 2.32 12.19 -8.31
N VAL A 119 2.46 10.86 -8.23
CA VAL A 119 3.63 10.19 -7.64
C VAL A 119 4.63 9.65 -8.67
N VAL A 120 4.39 9.90 -9.95
CA VAL A 120 5.29 9.49 -11.04
C VAL A 120 5.58 10.66 -11.97
N ASN A 121 6.81 10.70 -12.47
CA ASN A 121 7.22 11.63 -13.51
C ASN A 121 7.77 10.82 -14.68
N TYR A 122 6.99 10.69 -15.76
CA TYR A 122 7.38 9.91 -16.93
C TYR A 122 8.40 10.60 -17.84
N GLU A 123 8.62 11.90 -17.68
CA GLU A 123 9.66 12.63 -18.44
C GLU A 123 11.05 12.23 -17.94
N PHE A 124 11.19 12.15 -16.62
CA PHE A 124 12.44 11.73 -15.96
C PHE A 124 12.44 10.25 -15.54
N GLU A 125 11.37 9.52 -15.85
CA GLU A 125 11.13 8.12 -15.45
C GLU A 125 11.30 7.87 -13.94
N LEU A 126 10.73 8.72 -13.10
CA LEU A 126 10.84 8.66 -11.64
C LEU A 126 9.52 8.33 -10.94
N ALA A 127 9.62 7.78 -9.74
CA ALA A 127 8.55 7.57 -8.79
C ALA A 127 8.92 8.12 -7.40
N LEU A 128 7.95 8.71 -6.69
CA LEU A 128 8.09 9.07 -5.28
C LEU A 128 7.77 7.86 -4.40
N VAL A 129 8.78 7.35 -3.70
CA VAL A 129 8.68 6.11 -2.90
C VAL A 129 9.01 6.36 -1.44
N LEU A 130 8.18 5.81 -0.55
CA LEU A 130 8.46 5.64 0.86
C LEU A 130 9.02 4.23 1.12
N LYS A 131 10.16 4.16 1.80
CA LYS A 131 10.86 2.91 2.12
C LYS A 131 11.64 3.04 3.44
N HIS A 132 12.27 1.96 3.89
CA HIS A 132 13.28 2.06 4.94
C HIS A 132 14.55 2.74 4.43
N HIS A 133 15.18 3.55 5.29
CA HIS A 133 16.53 4.02 5.03
C HIS A 133 17.49 2.83 4.99
N SER A 134 18.44 2.83 4.05
CA SER A 134 19.31 1.69 3.78
C SER A 134 20.19 1.31 4.97
N ASP A 135 20.66 2.32 5.70
CA ASP A 135 21.61 2.15 6.81
C ASP A 135 20.96 2.21 8.20
N ASP A 136 19.70 2.65 8.29
CA ASP A 136 18.97 2.80 9.55
C ASP A 136 17.54 2.25 9.42
N PRO A 137 17.29 1.00 9.85
CA PRO A 137 15.95 0.40 9.83
C PRO A 137 14.91 1.15 10.70
N GLY A 138 15.34 1.98 11.65
CA GLY A 138 14.48 2.83 12.47
C GLY A 138 14.00 4.10 11.75
N LEU A 139 14.65 4.46 10.64
CA LEU A 139 14.36 5.64 9.84
C LEU A 139 13.63 5.27 8.55
N LEU A 140 12.59 6.03 8.22
CA LEU A 140 11.94 6.00 6.92
C LEU A 140 12.62 6.99 5.97
N GLU A 141 12.61 6.68 4.68
CA GLU A 141 13.10 7.56 3.63
C GLU A 141 12.02 7.76 2.56
N ILE A 142 11.77 9.02 2.21
CA ILE A 142 11.06 9.39 0.98
C ILE A 142 12.11 9.75 -0.07
N SER A 143 12.04 9.09 -1.22
CA SER A 143 13.02 9.28 -2.28
C SER A 143 12.38 9.29 -3.66
N ALA A 144 13.01 10.01 -4.59
CA ALA A 144 12.77 9.81 -6.02
C ALA A 144 13.58 8.60 -6.49
N VAL A 145 12.90 7.59 -7.01
CA VAL A 145 13.55 6.37 -7.53
C VAL A 145 13.24 6.18 -9.01
N PRO A 146 14.17 5.66 -9.81
CA PRO A 146 13.89 5.25 -11.19
C PRO A 146 12.72 4.25 -11.25
N LEU A 147 11.80 4.45 -12.19
CA LEU A 147 10.71 3.50 -12.45
C LEU A 147 11.24 2.13 -12.89
N SER A 148 12.41 2.09 -13.53
CA SER A 148 13.12 0.86 -13.90
C SER A 148 13.43 -0.02 -12.67
N ASP A 149 13.75 0.59 -11.53
CA ASP A 149 14.03 -0.14 -10.28
C ASP A 149 12.78 -0.82 -9.72
N LEU A 150 11.60 -0.33 -10.10
CA LEU A 150 10.29 -0.82 -9.68
C LEU A 150 9.67 -1.81 -10.66
N LEU A 151 10.32 -2.13 -11.78
CA LEU A 151 9.77 -3.04 -12.79
C LEU A 151 9.36 -4.39 -12.21
N GLU A 152 8.17 -4.82 -12.62
CA GLU A 152 7.49 -6.05 -12.21
C GLU A 152 7.18 -6.14 -10.70
N GLN A 153 7.15 -4.99 -10.01
CA GLN A 153 6.75 -4.90 -8.60
C GLN A 153 5.34 -4.36 -8.45
N THR A 154 4.58 -4.94 -7.52
CA THR A 154 3.35 -4.32 -7.04
C THR A 154 3.66 -3.34 -5.92
N LEU A 155 2.93 -2.23 -5.86
CA LEU A 155 3.08 -1.17 -4.87
C LEU A 155 1.72 -0.80 -4.28
N GLU A 156 1.70 -0.21 -3.10
CA GLU A 156 0.54 0.48 -2.56
C GLU A 156 0.73 1.98 -2.75
N LEU A 157 -0.22 2.64 -3.40
CA LEU A 157 -0.32 4.09 -3.35
C LEU A 157 -1.02 4.47 -2.05
N ILE A 158 -0.39 5.34 -1.26
CA ILE A 158 -0.99 5.95 -0.06
C ILE A 158 -1.03 7.47 -0.22
N GLY A 159 -1.86 8.14 0.58
CA GLY A 159 -1.85 9.59 0.63
C GLY A 159 -3.16 10.23 1.07
N THR A 160 -3.20 11.55 1.01
CA THR A 160 -4.30 12.39 1.49
C THR A 160 -5.68 11.98 0.98
N ASN A 161 -5.75 11.49 -0.26
CA ASN A 161 -7.01 11.14 -0.92
C ASN A 161 -7.20 9.63 -1.11
N ILE A 162 -6.40 8.80 -0.42
CA ILE A 162 -6.46 7.35 -0.55
C ILE A 162 -7.01 6.74 0.74
N ASN A 163 -8.05 5.91 0.62
CA ASN A 163 -8.63 5.11 1.70
C ASN A 163 -8.89 5.84 3.03
N GLY A 164 -9.24 7.13 2.98
CA GLY A 164 -9.50 7.93 4.19
C GLY A 164 -8.24 8.43 4.91
N ASN A 165 -7.07 8.32 4.27
CA ASN A 165 -5.78 8.79 4.76
C ASN A 165 -5.40 8.24 6.15
N PRO A 166 -5.33 6.90 6.32
CA PRO A 166 -5.03 6.27 7.61
C PRO A 166 -3.66 6.68 8.18
N TYR A 167 -2.76 7.15 7.33
CA TYR A 167 -1.40 7.55 7.68
C TYR A 167 -1.25 9.07 7.87
N GLY A 168 -2.30 9.87 7.68
CA GLY A 168 -2.26 11.31 7.97
C GLY A 168 -1.32 12.12 7.06
N LEU A 169 -1.13 11.69 5.80
CA LEU A 169 -0.26 12.38 4.85
C LEU A 169 -0.93 13.66 4.33
N GLY A 170 -0.22 14.78 4.40
CA GLY A 170 -0.63 16.05 3.82
C GLY A 170 -2.01 16.54 4.30
N SER A 171 -2.60 17.45 3.53
CA SER A 171 -3.92 18.02 3.80
C SER A 171 -4.70 18.24 2.51
N LYS A 172 -6.01 18.53 2.59
CA LYS A 172 -6.80 18.85 1.38
C LYS A 172 -6.22 20.05 0.60
N LYS A 173 -5.58 20.99 1.30
CA LYS A 173 -4.94 22.17 0.70
C LYS A 173 -3.59 21.81 0.07
N HIS A 174 -2.84 20.93 0.73
CA HIS A 174 -1.51 20.47 0.32
C HIS A 174 -1.49 18.94 0.28
N PRO A 175 -2.09 18.32 -0.76
CA PRO A 175 -2.19 16.87 -0.82
C PRO A 175 -0.80 16.25 -1.02
N LEU A 176 -0.60 15.10 -0.39
CA LEU A 176 0.64 14.34 -0.44
C LEU A 176 0.32 12.87 -0.68
N HIS A 177 1.01 12.27 -1.64
CA HIS A 177 0.87 10.86 -2.02
C HIS A 177 2.25 10.24 -2.21
N LEU A 178 2.37 8.94 -1.92
CA LEU A 178 3.63 8.18 -2.02
C LEU A 178 3.33 6.75 -2.45
N LEU A 179 4.28 6.12 -3.15
CA LEU A 179 4.27 4.69 -3.42
C LEU A 179 5.05 3.93 -2.35
N ILE A 180 4.55 2.77 -1.95
CA ILE A 180 5.25 1.83 -1.07
C ILE A 180 5.34 0.48 -1.80
N PRO A 181 6.53 -0.05 -2.10
CA PRO A 181 6.67 -1.40 -2.62
C PRO A 181 6.05 -2.43 -1.66
N HIS A 182 5.34 -3.42 -2.20
CA HIS A 182 4.80 -4.49 -1.36
C HIS A 182 5.93 -5.23 -0.64
N GLY A 183 5.70 -5.48 0.65
CA GLY A 183 6.68 -6.16 1.49
C GLY A 183 7.89 -5.31 1.89
N ALA A 184 7.87 -4.00 1.63
CA ALA A 184 8.94 -3.09 2.03
C ALA A 184 9.17 -3.05 3.55
N PHE A 185 8.12 -3.31 4.34
CA PHE A 185 8.15 -3.23 5.80
C PHE A 185 7.99 -4.62 6.42
N GLN A 186 9.10 -5.33 6.60
CA GLN A 186 9.10 -6.64 7.28
C GLN A 186 8.84 -6.48 8.78
N ILE A 187 8.05 -7.39 9.33
CA ILE A 187 7.73 -7.45 10.76
C ILE A 187 8.72 -8.40 11.42
N ARG A 188 9.50 -7.91 12.39
CA ARG A 188 10.58 -8.71 13.00
C ARG A 188 10.12 -9.47 14.23
N ASN A 189 9.26 -8.85 15.04
CA ASN A 189 8.80 -9.40 16.31
C ASN A 189 7.33 -9.83 16.22
N LEU A 190 7.06 -10.73 15.27
CA LEU A 190 5.73 -11.30 15.12
C LEU A 190 5.48 -12.34 16.23
N PRO A 191 4.30 -12.34 16.88
CA PRO A 191 3.95 -13.40 17.81
C PRO A 191 3.72 -14.74 17.09
N THR A 192 3.45 -15.80 17.85
CA THR A 192 3.12 -17.09 17.23
C THR A 192 1.87 -16.98 16.35
N LEU A 193 1.77 -17.83 15.33
CA LEU A 193 0.62 -17.87 14.42
C LEU A 193 -0.59 -18.53 15.10
N LYS A 194 -1.11 -17.87 16.13
CA LYS A 194 -2.35 -18.20 16.85
C LYS A 194 -3.25 -16.98 16.84
N HIS A 195 -4.55 -17.22 16.73
CA HIS A 195 -5.54 -16.15 16.66
C HIS A 195 -5.49 -15.23 17.88
N SER A 196 -5.44 -15.80 19.10
CA SER A 196 -5.33 -15.06 20.36
C SER A 196 -4.08 -14.18 20.41
N ASP A 197 -2.93 -14.73 20.03
CA ASP A 197 -1.64 -14.05 20.16
C ASP A 197 -1.55 -12.88 19.18
N LEU A 198 -2.06 -13.06 17.95
CA LEU A 198 -2.17 -11.98 16.97
C LEU A 198 -3.16 -10.91 17.44
N LEU A 199 -4.31 -11.29 17.98
CA LEU A 199 -5.29 -10.35 18.53
C LEU A 199 -4.65 -9.47 19.61
N SER A 200 -4.03 -10.08 20.62
CA SER A 200 -3.32 -9.36 21.68
C SER A 200 -2.18 -8.48 21.15
N TRP A 201 -1.45 -8.93 20.12
CA TRP A 201 -0.40 -8.15 19.50
C TRP A 201 -0.94 -6.92 18.75
N PHE A 202 -2.03 -7.05 17.99
CA PHE A 202 -2.66 -5.91 17.32
C PHE A 202 -3.20 -4.88 18.32
N GLU A 203 -3.63 -5.28 19.51
CA GLU A 203 -4.17 -4.35 20.52
C GLU A 203 -3.08 -3.71 21.39
N GLY A 204 -2.13 -4.51 21.87
CA GLY A 204 -1.16 -4.10 22.89
C GLY A 204 0.23 -3.72 22.36
N CYS A 205 0.63 -4.19 21.17
CA CYS A 205 1.97 -3.94 20.66
C CYS A 205 2.06 -2.65 19.84
N ARG A 206 3.16 -1.89 20.01
CA ARG A 206 3.45 -0.70 19.19
C ARG A 206 3.65 -1.07 17.71
N GLU A 207 4.39 -2.14 17.40
CA GLU A 207 4.55 -2.66 16.02
C GLU A 207 3.21 -3.19 15.47
N GLY A 208 2.31 -3.62 16.36
CA GLY A 208 0.95 -4.05 16.04
C GLY A 208 0.01 -2.93 15.59
N LYS A 209 0.41 -1.65 15.65
CA LYS A 209 -0.41 -0.51 15.18
C LYS A 209 -0.44 -0.37 13.64
N ILE A 210 -0.78 -1.45 12.92
CA ILE A 210 -0.83 -1.56 11.45
C ILE A 210 -2.17 -2.13 10.93
N GLU A 211 -2.53 -1.94 9.65
CA GLU A 211 -3.84 -2.41 9.12
C GLU A 211 -4.02 -3.94 9.28
N GLY A 212 -2.92 -4.65 9.04
CA GLY A 212 -2.88 -6.09 8.96
C GLY A 212 -1.46 -6.59 8.68
N ILE A 213 -1.35 -7.88 8.46
CA ILE A 213 -0.10 -8.56 8.10
C ILE A 213 -0.32 -9.25 6.76
N VAL A 214 0.68 -9.21 5.89
CA VAL A 214 0.78 -10.08 4.71
C VAL A 214 1.96 -11.02 4.93
N TRP A 215 1.75 -12.30 4.70
CA TRP A 215 2.82 -13.29 4.66
C TRP A 215 3.15 -13.62 3.22
N HIS A 216 4.45 -13.55 2.90
CA HIS A 216 5.01 -13.91 1.61
C HIS A 216 5.60 -15.33 1.70
N CYS A 217 4.87 -16.30 1.18
CA CYS A 217 5.25 -17.72 1.18
C CYS A 217 6.31 -18.03 0.11
N ASN A 218 7.05 -19.13 0.31
CA ASN A 218 8.16 -19.53 -0.58
C ASN A 218 7.69 -19.95 -1.99
N ASP A 219 6.46 -20.44 -2.12
CA ASP A 219 5.81 -20.80 -3.38
C ASP A 219 5.24 -19.58 -4.14
N GLY A 220 5.42 -18.37 -3.60
CA GLY A 220 4.87 -17.13 -4.15
C GLY A 220 3.41 -16.86 -3.75
N CYS A 221 2.79 -17.73 -2.95
CA CYS A 221 1.48 -17.46 -2.36
C CYS A 221 1.57 -16.27 -1.39
N LEU A 222 0.51 -15.45 -1.38
CA LEU A 222 0.32 -14.38 -0.42
C LEU A 222 -0.94 -14.67 0.39
N VAL A 223 -0.82 -14.70 1.70
CA VAL A 223 -1.96 -14.77 2.63
C VAL A 223 -1.91 -13.58 3.58
N LYS A 224 -3.04 -13.17 4.13
CA LYS A 224 -3.08 -11.98 5.00
C LYS A 224 -3.98 -12.15 6.21
N VAL A 225 -3.78 -11.30 7.20
CA VAL A 225 -4.81 -11.00 8.20
C VAL A 225 -5.01 -9.49 8.23
N HIS A 226 -6.23 -9.06 8.46
CA HIS A 226 -6.57 -7.65 8.62
C HIS A 226 -7.23 -7.51 9.98
N ARG A 227 -6.99 -6.39 10.68
CA ARG A 227 -7.70 -6.02 11.91
C ARG A 227 -9.18 -6.35 11.93
N HIS A 228 -9.92 -6.02 10.86
CA HIS A 228 -11.36 -6.34 10.81
C HIS A 228 -11.68 -7.83 10.83
N HIS A 229 -10.80 -8.70 10.34
CA HIS A 229 -11.01 -10.15 10.49
C HIS A 229 -10.91 -10.57 11.96
N LEU A 230 -10.12 -9.86 12.77
CA LEU A 230 -10.01 -10.09 14.21
C LEU A 230 -11.04 -9.30 15.02
N GLY A 231 -12.05 -8.71 14.38
CA GLY A 231 -13.05 -7.87 15.04
C GLY A 231 -12.56 -6.48 15.46
N LEU A 232 -11.31 -6.12 15.13
CA LEU A 232 -10.71 -4.84 15.51
C LEU A 232 -11.07 -3.71 14.54
N CYS A 233 -11.05 -2.49 15.06
CA CYS A 233 -11.24 -1.26 14.28
C CYS A 233 -10.04 -0.95 13.40
N TRP A 234 -10.31 -0.37 12.24
CA TRP A 234 -9.33 0.27 11.36
C TRP A 234 -10.07 1.33 10.51
N PRO A 235 -9.49 2.52 10.26
CA PRO A 235 -8.19 3.00 10.72
C PRO A 235 -8.12 3.23 12.23
N ILE A 236 -6.89 3.32 12.76
CA ILE A 236 -6.63 3.71 14.15
C ILE A 236 -5.72 4.96 14.18
N PRO A 237 -5.76 5.77 15.25
CA PRO A 237 -4.80 6.84 15.44
C PRO A 237 -3.38 6.29 15.66
N ASP A 238 -2.38 7.09 15.28
CA ASP A 238 -0.95 6.84 15.55
C ASP A 238 -0.47 5.44 15.15
N THR A 239 -0.58 5.16 13.85
CA THR A 239 -0.06 3.94 13.24
C THR A 239 1.44 3.76 13.49
N TYR A 240 1.92 2.51 13.44
CA TYR A 240 3.33 2.20 13.68
C TYR A 240 4.26 2.94 12.71
N MET A 241 3.87 3.03 11.43
CA MET A 241 4.56 3.83 10.41
C MET A 241 4.71 5.30 10.83
N ASN A 242 3.67 5.90 11.41
CA ASN A 242 3.71 7.27 11.94
C ASN A 242 4.50 7.43 13.24
N SER A 243 5.01 6.34 13.81
CA SER A 243 5.85 6.38 15.01
C SER A 243 7.35 6.45 14.69
N LYS A 244 7.72 6.43 13.40
CA LYS A 244 9.10 6.47 12.93
C LYS A 244 9.45 7.85 12.37
N PRO A 245 10.68 8.34 12.59
CA PRO A 245 11.18 9.51 11.87
C PRO A 245 11.29 9.22 10.38
N VAL A 246 11.28 10.28 9.58
CA VAL A 246 11.41 10.22 8.12
C VAL A 246 12.40 11.26 7.62
N ILE A 247 13.25 10.87 6.68
CA ILE A 247 14.15 11.78 5.95
C ILE A 247 13.69 11.91 4.49
N ILE A 248 13.83 13.10 3.92
CA ILE A 248 13.65 13.34 2.50
C ILE A 248 15.01 13.23 1.80
N ASN A 249 15.09 12.38 0.78
CA ASN A 249 16.30 12.14 0.00
C ASN A 249 15.95 12.06 -1.48
N MET A 250 15.87 13.22 -2.12
CA MET A 250 15.49 13.34 -3.53
C MET A 250 16.64 12.99 -4.48
N ASN A 251 17.90 13.02 -4.00
CA ASN A 251 19.12 12.63 -4.74
C ASN A 251 19.14 13.12 -6.20
N LEU A 252 18.81 14.40 -6.39
CA LEU A 252 18.52 14.98 -7.70
C LEU A 252 19.76 15.45 -8.46
N TYR A 253 20.96 15.25 -7.92
CA TYR A 253 22.22 15.75 -8.52
C TYR A 253 22.52 15.16 -9.92
N LYS A 254 21.80 14.11 -10.33
CA LYS A 254 22.01 13.39 -11.59
C LYS A 254 21.17 13.90 -12.76
N TYR A 255 20.26 14.85 -12.55
CA TYR A 255 19.39 15.30 -13.62
C TYR A 255 19.18 16.81 -13.56
N ASP A 256 19.11 17.42 -14.75
CA ASP A 256 18.80 18.83 -14.92
C ASP A 256 17.28 19.00 -14.87
N TYR A 257 16.74 19.21 -13.66
CA TYR A 257 15.31 19.14 -13.41
C TYR A 257 14.64 20.51 -13.44
N ALA A 258 13.85 20.76 -14.48
CA ALA A 258 12.80 21.78 -14.46
C ALA A 258 11.44 21.12 -14.14
N PHE A 259 11.27 20.62 -12.91
CA PHE A 259 9.99 20.06 -12.49
C PHE A 259 8.87 21.11 -12.57
N ASP A 260 7.66 20.69 -12.96
CA ASP A 260 6.48 21.55 -12.87
C ASP A 260 6.33 22.06 -11.43
N THR A 261 6.12 23.37 -11.27
CA THR A 261 6.17 24.03 -9.97
C THR A 261 5.13 23.52 -8.98
N LYS A 262 4.05 22.90 -9.48
CA LYS A 262 2.95 22.36 -8.68
C LYS A 262 3.08 20.86 -8.40
N CYS A 263 4.06 20.18 -9.00
CA CYS A 263 4.20 18.73 -8.81
C CYS A 263 4.91 18.39 -7.49
N LEU A 264 4.61 17.20 -6.96
CA LEU A 264 5.17 16.75 -5.67
C LEU A 264 6.70 16.64 -5.70
N PHE A 265 7.30 16.29 -6.85
CA PHE A 265 8.76 16.22 -6.99
C PHE A 265 9.42 17.56 -6.71
N ASN A 266 8.85 18.66 -7.22
CA ASN A 266 9.33 20.02 -6.96
C ASN A 266 9.12 20.41 -5.48
N HIS A 267 8.02 20.01 -4.87
CA HIS A 267 7.79 20.32 -3.45
C HIS A 267 8.77 19.57 -2.55
N PHE A 268 9.01 18.29 -2.80
CA PHE A 268 9.99 17.51 -2.04
C PHE A 268 11.43 17.96 -2.28
N SER A 269 11.78 18.45 -3.46
CA SER A 269 13.13 18.97 -3.72
C SER A 269 13.43 20.23 -2.90
N LYS A 270 12.43 21.04 -2.56
CA LYS A 270 12.60 22.22 -1.68
C LYS A 270 12.92 21.85 -0.22
N ILE A 271 12.56 20.64 0.20
CA ILE A 271 12.77 20.12 1.56
C ILE A 271 13.72 18.93 1.58
N ASP A 272 14.58 18.82 0.56
CA ASP A 272 15.57 17.75 0.47
C ASP A 272 16.51 17.76 1.68
N ASN A 273 16.92 16.58 2.13
CA ASN A 273 17.72 16.33 3.34
C ASN A 273 17.08 16.77 4.68
N GLN A 274 15.83 17.25 4.67
CA GLN A 274 15.11 17.52 5.92
C GLN A 274 14.64 16.24 6.58
N LYS A 275 14.69 16.23 7.92
CA LYS A 275 14.22 15.13 8.77
C LYS A 275 13.01 15.57 9.58
N PHE A 276 11.98 14.74 9.57
CA PHE A 276 10.74 14.95 10.32
C PHE A 276 10.61 13.88 11.39
N GLY A 277 9.97 14.24 12.51
CA GLY A 277 9.73 13.31 13.62
C GLY A 277 8.77 12.17 13.26
N ARG A 278 7.80 12.45 12.37
CA ARG A 278 6.80 11.49 11.91
C ARG A 278 6.43 11.77 10.46
N LEU A 279 5.93 10.75 9.76
CA LEU A 279 5.44 10.87 8.38
C LEU A 279 4.33 11.94 8.24
N LYS A 280 3.39 12.00 9.19
CA LYS A 280 2.31 13.00 9.21
C LYS A 280 2.76 14.45 9.50
N ASP A 281 4.01 14.66 9.92
CA ASP A 281 4.53 16.00 10.23
C ASP A 281 5.07 16.71 8.97
N ILE A 282 5.10 16.04 7.81
CA ILE A 282 5.52 16.64 6.55
C ILE A 282 4.43 17.58 6.05
N ILE A 283 4.78 18.87 5.97
CA ILE A 283 3.94 19.93 5.41
C ILE A 283 4.66 20.49 4.18
N LEU A 284 4.01 20.40 3.02
CA LEU A 284 4.50 20.98 1.77
C LEU A 284 3.92 22.39 1.64
N ASP A 285 4.62 23.37 2.20
CA ASP A 285 4.31 24.79 1.97
C ASP A 285 4.66 25.14 0.52
N VAL A 286 3.72 25.77 -0.20
CA VAL A 286 3.87 26.14 -1.61
C VAL A 286 4.81 27.33 -1.75
#